data_AF-A0AAD3WBR2-F1
#
_entry.id   AF-A0AAD3WBR2-F1
#
_cell.length_a   1.000
_cell.length_b   1.000
_cell.length_c   1.000
_cell.angle_alpha   90.00
_cell.angle_beta   90.00
_cell.angle_gamma   90.00
#
_symmetry.space_group_name_H-M   'P 1'
#
loop_
_entity.id
_entity.type
_entity.pdbx_description
1 polymer ?
#
loop_
_entity_poly.entity_id
_entity_poly.type
_entity_poly.pdbx_seq_one_letter_code
_entity_poly.pdbx_strand_id
1 'polypeptide(L)'
;MGEAASALDRLKYEVAQEIGYVRGVGPPEEDLRRHLDRMKYEVAAELGLLDKLNAVGWGDMTSRECGSIGGRLGGRLGGQMVKKMIEFAQESMVKDQSRR
;
A
#
# COMPACT_ATOMS: atom_id res chain seq x y z
N MET A 1 14.85 -9.92 14.39
CA MET A 1 13.72 -9.04 14.02
C MET A 1 13.52 -8.88 12.51
N GLY A 2 14.12 -9.70 11.62
CA GLY A 2 14.13 -9.44 10.17
C GLY A 2 13.19 -10.26 9.26
N GLU A 3 12.63 -11.39 9.71
CA GLU A 3 11.82 -12.25 8.84
C GLU A 3 10.39 -11.72 8.63
N ALA A 4 9.72 -11.22 9.68
CA ALA A 4 8.35 -10.74 9.57
C ALA A 4 8.24 -9.44 8.76
N ALA A 5 9.19 -8.51 8.93
CA ALA A 5 9.26 -7.29 8.13
C ALA A 5 9.44 -7.61 6.64
N SER A 6 10.38 -8.51 6.32
CA SER A 6 10.63 -8.92 4.93
C SER A 6 9.48 -9.68 4.28
N ALA A 7 8.71 -10.48 5.04
CA ALA A 7 7.52 -11.14 4.53
C ALA A 7 6.40 -10.16 4.17
N LEU A 8 6.16 -9.15 5.01
CA LEU A 8 5.14 -8.14 4.76
C LEU A 8 5.52 -7.25 3.56
N ASP A 9 6.79 -6.89 3.44
CA ASP A 9 7.27 -6.08 2.32
C ASP A 9 7.13 -6.81 0.97
N ARG A 10 7.38 -8.13 0.95
CA ARG A 10 7.11 -8.99 -0.22
C ARG A 10 5.63 -9.01 -0.58
N LEU A 11 4.76 -9.27 0.41
CA LEU A 11 3.31 -9.28 0.19
C LEU A 11 2.82 -7.94 -0.36
N LYS A 12 3.33 -6.83 0.20
CA LYS A 12 3.00 -5.48 -0.26
C LYS A 12 3.36 -5.29 -1.73
N TYR A 13 4.55 -5.76 -2.13
CA TYR A 13 5.00 -5.68 -3.51
C TYR A 13 4.18 -6.56 -4.46
N GLU A 14 3.89 -7.81 -4.07
CA GLU A 14 3.04 -8.73 -4.84
C GLU A 14 1.64 -8.14 -5.07
N VAL A 15 0.99 -7.64 -4.01
CA VAL A 15 -0.31 -7.00 -4.14
C VAL A 15 -0.23 -5.77 -5.03
N ALA A 16 0.82 -4.95 -4.89
CA ALA A 16 1.02 -3.79 -5.73
C ALA A 16 1.20 -4.17 -7.22
N GLN A 17 1.86 -5.30 -7.53
CA GLN A 17 1.92 -5.82 -8.90
C GLN A 17 0.53 -6.25 -9.40
N GLU A 18 -0.21 -7.01 -8.61
CA GLU A 18 -1.52 -7.53 -8.98
C GLU A 18 -2.55 -6.43 -9.26
N ILE A 19 -2.54 -5.35 -8.47
CA ILE A 19 -3.46 -4.22 -8.68
C ILE A 19 -2.94 -3.23 -9.74
N GLY A 20 -1.81 -3.53 -10.39
CA GLY A 20 -1.22 -2.74 -11.47
C GLY A 20 -0.51 -1.47 -11.02
N TYR A 21 -0.14 -1.36 -9.74
CA TYR A 21 0.62 -0.23 -9.21
C TYR A 21 2.09 -0.29 -9.59
N VAL A 22 2.68 -1.47 -9.75
CA VAL A 22 4.07 -1.63 -10.21
C VAL A 22 4.10 -2.65 -11.35
N ARG A 23 5.02 -2.47 -12.30
CA ARG A 23 5.20 -3.39 -13.44
C ARG A 23 6.27 -4.45 -13.20
N GLY A 24 6.98 -4.36 -12.07
CA GLY A 24 8.09 -5.27 -11.77
C GLY A 24 9.41 -4.88 -12.43
N VAL A 25 9.59 -3.61 -12.78
CA VAL A 25 10.78 -3.13 -13.49
C VAL A 25 11.64 -2.32 -12.52
N GLY A 26 12.72 -2.94 -12.01
CA GLY A 26 13.67 -2.32 -11.09
C GLY A 26 13.63 -2.89 -9.66
N PRO A 27 14.39 -2.30 -8.72
CA PRO A 27 14.41 -2.74 -7.33
C PRO A 27 13.00 -2.59 -6.69
N PRO A 28 12.45 -3.65 -6.06
CA PRO A 28 11.06 -3.68 -5.61
C PRO A 28 10.63 -2.51 -4.72
N GLU A 29 11.48 -2.13 -3.76
CA GLU A 29 11.20 -1.05 -2.82
C GLU A 29 11.18 0.32 -3.50
N GLU A 30 12.07 0.55 -4.45
CA GLU A 30 12.19 1.83 -5.14
C GLU A 30 11.05 2.04 -6.13
N ASP A 31 10.71 1.01 -6.92
CA ASP A 31 9.60 1.06 -7.88
C ASP A 31 8.26 1.31 -7.15
N LEU A 32 8.03 0.58 -6.05
CA LEU A 32 6.85 0.77 -5.23
C LEU A 32 6.80 2.17 -4.61
N ARG A 33 7.92 2.66 -4.06
CA ARG A 33 7.98 4.00 -3.48
C ARG A 33 7.66 5.08 -4.50
N ARG A 34 8.26 5.03 -5.69
CA ARG A 34 8.01 5.97 -6.79
C ARG A 34 6.54 5.99 -7.21
N HIS A 35 5.93 4.81 -7.35
CA HIS A 35 4.51 4.71 -7.71
C HIS A 35 3.58 5.22 -6.60
N LEU A 36 3.84 4.86 -5.34
CA LEU A 36 3.09 5.37 -4.20
C LEU A 36 3.19 6.89 -4.11
N ASP A 37 4.38 7.47 -4.31
CA ASP A 37 4.56 8.92 -4.29
C ASP A 37 3.77 9.60 -5.41
N ARG A 38 3.81 9.07 -6.65
CA ARG A 38 2.99 9.60 -7.76
C ARG A 38 1.50 9.58 -7.43
N MET A 39 1.01 8.47 -6.90
CA MET A 39 -0.41 8.33 -6.55
C MET A 39 -0.83 9.25 -5.41
N LYS A 40 0.04 9.59 -4.46
CA LYS A 40 -0.31 10.59 -3.43
C LYS A 40 -0.68 11.93 -4.06
N TYR A 41 0.05 12.37 -5.09
CA TYR A 41 -0.26 13.60 -5.82
C TYR A 41 -1.52 13.47 -6.67
N GLU A 42 -1.75 12.33 -7.32
CA GLU A 42 -3.00 12.05 -8.06
C GLU A 42 -4.22 12.10 -7.12
N VAL A 43 -4.14 11.45 -5.97
CA VAL A 43 -5.19 11.47 -4.94
C VAL A 43 -5.39 12.87 -4.37
N ALA A 44 -4.32 13.63 -4.14
CA ALA A 44 -4.42 15.03 -3.71
C ALA A 44 -5.18 15.87 -4.76
N ALA A 45 -4.95 15.62 -6.05
CA ALA A 45 -5.67 16.28 -7.14
C ALA A 45 -7.17 15.93 -7.12
N GLU A 46 -7.51 14.66 -7.01
CA GLU A 46 -8.90 14.19 -6.92
C GLU A 46 -9.67 14.75 -5.71
N LEU A 47 -8.95 15.06 -4.62
CA LEU A 47 -9.51 15.64 -3.40
C LEU A 47 -9.54 17.17 -3.43
N GLY A 48 -9.06 17.83 -4.49
CA GLY A 48 -8.96 19.29 -4.57
C GLY A 48 -7.91 19.87 -3.61
N LEU A 49 -6.96 19.06 -3.15
CA LEU A 49 -5.91 19.44 -2.20
C LEU A 49 -4.57 19.72 -2.88
N LEU A 50 -4.42 19.43 -4.17
CA LEU A 50 -3.14 19.54 -4.89
C LEU A 50 -2.55 20.94 -4.86
N ASP A 51 -3.36 21.98 -5.11
CA ASP A 51 -2.86 23.37 -5.13
C ASP A 51 -2.32 23.79 -3.76
N LYS A 52 -3.08 23.46 -2.70
CA LYS A 52 -2.65 23.70 -1.32
C LYS A 52 -1.38 22.93 -1.00
N LEU A 53 -1.35 21.64 -1.33
CA LEU A 53 -0.18 20.78 -1.13
C LEU A 53 1.06 21.34 -1.83
N ASN A 54 0.92 21.85 -3.06
CA ASN A 54 2.02 22.46 -3.79
C ASN A 54 2.48 23.79 -3.17
N ALA A 55 1.56 24.54 -2.55
CA ALA A 55 1.85 25.84 -1.93
C ALA A 55 2.56 25.70 -0.58
N VAL A 56 2.12 24.77 0.28
CA VAL A 56 2.62 24.67 1.67
C VAL A 56 3.43 23.40 1.93
N GLY A 57 3.41 22.44 1.03
CA GLY A 57 4.06 21.15 1.20
C GLY A 57 3.34 20.24 2.21
N TRP A 58 3.79 18.99 2.30
CA TRP A 58 3.19 17.98 3.19
C TRP A 58 3.26 18.33 4.68
N GLY A 59 4.29 19.09 5.09
CA GLY A 59 4.52 19.42 6.51
C GLY A 59 3.50 20.39 7.09
N ASP A 60 2.97 21.29 6.26
CA ASP A 60 2.00 22.33 6.66
C ASP A 60 0.56 21.98 6.28
N MET A 61 0.33 20.79 5.70
CA MET A 61 -1.02 20.25 5.56
C MET A 61 -1.55 19.78 6.92
N THR A 62 -2.88 19.87 7.11
CA THR A 62 -3.49 19.34 8.33
C THR A 62 -3.42 17.81 8.36
N SER A 63 -3.39 17.23 9.56
CA SER A 63 -3.41 15.76 9.71
C SER A 63 -4.64 15.12 9.06
N ARG A 64 -5.78 15.84 9.00
CA ARG A 64 -6.99 15.38 8.31
C ARG A 64 -6.78 15.31 6.79
N GLU A 65 -6.12 16.29 6.19
CA GLU A 65 -5.83 16.30 4.75
C GLU A 65 -4.82 15.21 4.38
N CYS A 66 -3.70 15.13 5.10
CA CYS A 66 -2.72 14.05 4.94
C CYS A 66 -3.36 12.67 5.13
N GLY A 67 -4.20 12.51 6.15
CA GLY A 67 -4.93 11.28 6.43
C GLY A 67 -5.95 10.92 5.35
N SER A 68 -6.60 11.90 4.72
CA SER A 68 -7.53 11.67 3.61
C SER A 68 -6.80 11.14 2.37
N ILE A 69 -5.65 11.73 2.04
CA ILE A 69 -4.80 11.30 0.93
C ILE A 69 -4.24 9.90 1.21
N GLY A 70 -3.62 9.71 2.37
CA GLY A 70 -3.04 8.42 2.77
C GLY A 70 -4.09 7.32 2.91
N GLY A 71 -5.29 7.65 3.39
CA GLY A 71 -6.41 6.73 3.54
C GLY A 71 -6.94 6.22 2.19
N ARG A 72 -7.08 7.07 1.18
CA ARG A 72 -7.47 6.63 -0.18
C ARG A 72 -6.41 5.72 -0.80
N LEU A 73 -5.14 6.08 -0.68
CA LEU A 73 -4.02 5.28 -1.19
C LEU A 73 -3.93 3.91 -0.49
N GLY A 74 -3.87 3.95 0.85
CA GLY A 74 -3.71 2.79 1.71
C GLY A 74 -4.94 1.89 1.75
N GLY A 75 -6.14 2.43 1.57
CA GLY A 75 -7.38 1.65 1.53
C GLY A 75 -7.38 0.62 0.40
N ARG A 76 -6.89 0.98 -0.78
CA ARG A 76 -6.84 0.07 -1.93
C ARG A 76 -5.74 -0.99 -1.79
N LEU A 77 -4.50 -0.59 -1.53
CA LEU A 77 -3.37 -1.52 -1.37
C LEU A 77 -3.51 -2.36 -0.09
N GLY A 78 -3.72 -1.70 1.04
CA GLY A 78 -3.85 -2.35 2.35
C GLY A 78 -5.06 -3.26 2.45
N GLY A 79 -6.20 -2.90 1.84
CA GLY A 79 -7.38 -3.77 1.81
C GLY A 79 -7.11 -5.10 1.08
N GLN A 80 -6.40 -5.06 -0.04
CA GLN A 80 -6.01 -6.27 -0.77
C GLN A 80 -4.96 -7.09 -0.01
N MET A 81 -4.01 -6.43 0.68
CA MET A 81 -3.07 -7.13 1.57
C MET A 81 -3.78 -7.88 2.69
N VAL A 82 -4.72 -7.22 3.39
CA VAL A 82 -5.51 -7.85 4.46
C VAL A 82 -6.30 -9.04 3.92
N LYS A 83 -6.90 -8.92 2.74
CA LYS A 83 -7.60 -10.02 2.08
C LYS A 83 -6.68 -11.24 1.87
N LYS A 84 -5.49 -11.05 1.30
CA LYS A 84 -4.51 -12.13 1.11
C LYS A 84 -4.01 -12.73 2.43
N MET A 85 -3.79 -11.91 3.45
CA MET A 85 -3.39 -12.39 4.77
C MET A 85 -4.46 -13.33 5.36
N ILE A 86 -5.74 -13.01 5.18
CA ILE A 86 -6.85 -13.86 5.60
C ILE A 86 -6.86 -15.17 4.80
N GLU A 87 -6.69 -15.11 3.48
CA GLU A 87 -6.61 -16.30 2.62
C GLU A 87 -5.49 -17.25 3.08
N PHE A 88 -4.27 -16.73 3.32
CA PHE A 88 -3.16 -17.54 3.82
C PHE A 88 -3.43 -18.16 5.20
N ALA A 89 -4.11 -17.42 6.08
CA ALA A 89 -4.51 -17.93 7.39
C ALA A 89 -5.52 -19.08 7.24
N GLN A 90 -6.54 -18.92 6.37
CA GLN A 90 -7.54 -19.95 6.10
C GLN A 90 -6.91 -21.22 5.51
N GLU A 91 -6.01 -21.10 4.54
CA GLU A 91 -5.30 -22.25 3.96
C GLU A 91 -4.48 -23.00 5.00
N SER A 92 -3.82 -22.27 5.90
CA SER A 92 -3.02 -22.86 6.98
C SER A 92 -3.90 -23.64 7.95
N MET A 93 -5.07 -23.09 8.31
CA MET A 93 -6.04 -23.76 9.16
C MET A 93 -6.60 -25.04 8.54
N VAL A 94 -6.87 -25.05 7.22
CA VAL A 94 -7.34 -26.24 6.50
C VAL A 94 -6.26 -27.33 6.49
N LYS A 95 -5.01 -26.97 6.18
CA LYS A 95 -3.87 -27.91 6.17
C LYS A 95 -3.62 -28.54 7.52
N ASP A 96 -3.78 -27.79 8.61
CA ASP A 96 -3.63 -28.29 9.97
C ASP A 96 -4.77 -29.23 10.38
N GLN A 97 -6.00 -29.00 9.89
CA GLN A 97 -7.13 -29.93 10.11
C GLN A 97 -6.95 -31.24 9.34
N SER A 98 -6.40 -31.21 8.11
CA SER A 98 -6.12 -32.42 7.33
C SER A 98 -4.93 -33.24 7.85
N ARG A 99 -4.12 -32.69 8.76
CA ARG A 99 -2.98 -33.37 9.41
C ARG A 99 -3.35 -34.02 10.75
N ARG A 100 -4.58 -33.86 11.21
CA ARG A 100 -5.13 -34.48 12.42
C ARG A 100 -6.01 -35.66 12.05
#